data_AF-A0A6U1TEH8-F1
#
_entry.id   AF-A0A6U1TEH8-F1
#
_cell.length_a   1.000
_cell.length_b   1.000
_cell.length_c   1.000
_cell.angle_alpha   90.00
_cell.angle_beta   90.00
_cell.angle_gamma   90.00
#
_symmetry.space_group_name_H-M   'P 1'
#
loop_
_entity.id
_entity.type
_entity.pdbx_description
1 polymer ?
#
loop_
_entity_poly.entity_id
_entity_poly.type
_entity_poly.pdbx_seq_one_letter_code
_entity_poly.pdbx_strand_id
1 'polypeptide(L)'
;MVQRVTYRRRHCYNTKSNKTKIVKTPGGKLTVQYRTKSAKGPSCGDCGISLPGIAHLRPKQYTRVPKNQKTVSRAYGGSRCGGCVRQRILRAFLVEEQREAKNSALQAAREEAKQKQQQAKGGKRK
;
A
#
# COMPACT_ATOMS: atom_id res chain seq x y z
N MET A 1 22.39 46.40 17.19
CA MET A 1 21.37 45.66 17.96
C MET A 1 20.88 44.47 17.13
N VAL A 2 20.88 43.24 17.67
CA VAL A 2 20.39 42.06 16.94
C VAL A 2 18.87 42.11 16.81
N GLN A 3 18.34 41.86 15.61
CA GLN A 3 16.90 41.91 15.36
C GLN A 3 16.21 40.65 15.95
N ARG A 4 15.44 40.85 17.02
CA ARG A 4 14.61 39.80 17.65
C ARG A 4 13.27 39.65 16.91
N VAL A 5 12.64 38.48 17.04
CA VAL A 5 11.35 38.18 16.41
C VAL A 5 10.33 37.69 17.44
N THR A 6 9.06 37.92 17.16
CA THR A 6 7.93 37.47 17.99
C THR A 6 7.02 36.52 17.23
N TYR A 7 6.35 35.61 17.94
CA TYR A 7 5.30 34.78 17.35
C TYR A 7 4.12 35.67 16.93
N ARG A 8 3.59 35.43 15.72
CA ARG A 8 2.47 36.18 15.13
C ARG A 8 1.07 35.58 15.41
N ARG A 9 0.99 34.39 16.01
CA ARG A 9 -0.26 33.66 16.32
C ARG A 9 -0.49 33.72 17.82
N ARG A 10 -1.75 33.53 18.25
CA ARG A 10 -2.15 33.41 19.66
C ARG A 10 -1.73 32.07 20.28
N HIS A 11 -0.47 31.67 20.09
CA HIS A 11 0.11 30.46 20.66
C HIS A 11 1.60 30.71 20.92
N CYS A 12 1.98 30.80 22.19
CA CYS A 12 3.32 31.18 22.64
C CYS A 12 4.30 30.01 22.77
N TYR A 13 3.82 28.77 22.84
CA TYR A 13 4.67 27.60 23.10
C TYR A 13 5.34 27.02 21.84
N ASN A 14 6.52 26.40 22.02
CA ASN A 14 7.29 25.74 20.96
C ASN A 14 6.81 24.28 20.72
N THR A 15 5.62 24.13 20.14
CA THR A 15 5.04 22.81 19.81
C THR A 15 5.35 22.41 18.37
N LYS A 16 5.15 21.12 18.03
CA LYS A 16 5.32 20.61 16.66
C LYS A 16 4.44 21.33 15.62
N SER A 17 3.27 21.84 16.01
CA SER A 17 2.37 22.64 15.16
C SER A 17 2.79 24.10 15.03
N ASN A 18 3.59 24.62 15.97
CA ASN A 18 4.00 26.02 16.04
C ASN A 18 5.46 26.23 15.60
N LYS A 19 6.00 25.32 14.79
CA LYS A 19 7.36 25.47 14.24
C LYS A 19 7.40 26.62 13.24
N THR A 20 8.44 27.44 13.34
CA THR A 20 8.59 28.67 12.59
C THR A 20 9.88 28.69 11.76
N LYS A 21 9.89 29.49 10.70
CA LYS A 21 11.07 29.86 9.91
C LYS A 21 11.25 31.38 10.05
N ILE A 22 12.43 31.82 10.42
CA ILE A 22 12.79 33.24 10.36
C ILE A 22 13.15 33.55 8.91
N VAL A 23 12.48 34.53 8.33
CA VAL A 23 12.64 34.94 6.93
C VAL A 23 12.86 36.45 6.88
N LYS A 24 13.82 36.89 6.06
CA LYS A 24 14.04 38.30 5.76
C LYS A 24 13.05 38.73 4.69
N THR A 25 12.22 39.72 4.99
CA THR A 25 11.24 40.26 4.03
C THR A 25 11.93 41.23 3.06
N PRO A 26 11.32 41.52 1.90
CA PRO A 26 11.87 42.51 0.96
C PRO A 26 12.14 43.89 1.60
N GLY A 27 11.33 44.30 2.57
CA GLY A 27 11.54 45.52 3.36
C GLY A 27 12.66 45.43 4.42
N GLY A 28 13.54 44.43 4.34
CA GLY A 28 14.71 44.28 5.20
C GLY A 28 14.45 43.80 6.63
N LYS A 29 13.19 43.53 7.00
CA LYS A 29 12.81 43.12 8.38
C LYS A 29 12.84 41.60 8.54
N LEU A 30 13.38 41.08 9.65
CA LEU A 30 13.22 39.68 10.03
C LEU A 30 11.81 39.42 10.55
N THR A 31 11.12 38.45 9.96
CA THR A 31 9.75 38.07 10.32
C THR A 31 9.61 36.55 10.44
N VAL A 32 8.70 36.12 11.31
CA VAL A 32 8.33 34.70 11.47
C VAL A 32 7.31 34.27 10.42
N GLN A 33 7.62 33.19 9.70
CA GLN A 33 6.67 32.42 8.89
C GLN A 33 6.43 31.04 9.53
N TYR A 34 5.17 30.57 9.49
CA TYR A 34 4.81 29.27 10.08
C TYR A 34 5.05 28.14 9.10
N ARG A 35 5.72 27.08 9.56
CA ARG A 35 5.84 25.84 8.80
C ARG A 35 4.62 24.97 9.06
N THR A 36 4.17 24.27 8.03
CA THR A 36 3.19 23.18 8.17
C THR A 36 3.90 21.91 8.64
N LYS A 37 3.18 21.00 9.31
CA LYS A 37 3.76 19.70 9.69
C LYS A 37 4.00 18.88 8.42
N SER A 38 5.20 18.31 8.31
CA SER A 38 5.51 17.32 7.27
C SER A 38 4.57 16.12 7.39
N ALA A 39 4.15 15.58 6.24
CA ALA A 39 3.31 14.38 6.18
C ALA A 39 4.18 13.16 5.86
N LYS A 40 3.86 12.03 6.51
CA LYS A 40 4.30 10.73 6.00
C LYS A 40 3.50 10.44 4.73
N GLY A 41 4.17 9.90 3.72
CA GLY A 41 3.51 9.50 2.48
C GLY A 41 2.74 8.19 2.66
N PRO A 42 2.04 7.75 1.61
CA PRO A 42 1.30 6.49 1.65
C PRO A 42 2.28 5.31 1.67
N SER A 43 2.06 4.42 2.63
CA SER A 43 2.81 3.19 2.79
C SER A 43 2.07 2.00 2.16
N CYS A 44 2.83 0.99 1.75
CA CYS A 44 2.29 -0.29 1.32
C CYS A 44 1.57 -0.99 2.49
N GLY A 45 0.36 -1.50 2.26
CA GLY A 45 -0.41 -2.19 3.29
C GLY A 45 0.13 -3.56 3.72
N ASP A 46 1.00 -4.21 2.93
CA ASP A 46 1.62 -5.49 3.31
C ASP A 46 2.99 -5.28 3.98
N CYS A 47 3.91 -4.60 3.28
CA CYS A 47 5.31 -4.50 3.70
C CYS A 47 5.67 -3.19 4.42
N GLY A 48 4.76 -2.21 4.50
CA GLY A 48 5.01 -0.93 5.17
C GLY A 48 5.96 0.02 4.45
N ILE A 49 6.55 -0.38 3.31
CA ILE A 49 7.45 0.46 2.52
C ILE A 49 6.69 1.67 1.95
N SER A 50 7.32 2.85 1.92
CA SER A 50 6.76 4.04 1.26
C SER A 50 6.54 3.79 -0.23
N LEU A 51 5.35 4.08 -0.74
CA LEU A 51 5.03 3.82 -2.13
C LEU A 51 5.79 4.78 -3.07
N PRO A 52 6.61 4.26 -3.99
CA PRO A 52 7.31 5.10 -4.95
C PRO A 52 6.34 5.67 -5.97
N GLY A 53 6.63 6.89 -6.44
CA GLY A 53 5.85 7.59 -7.47
C GLY A 53 4.61 8.32 -6.95
N ILE A 54 4.36 8.35 -5.63
CA ILE A 54 3.25 9.09 -5.03
C ILE A 54 3.81 10.24 -4.19
N ALA A 55 3.29 11.45 -4.41
CA ALA A 55 3.76 12.64 -3.70
C ALA A 55 3.47 12.54 -2.20
N HIS A 56 4.40 13.00 -1.35
CA HIS A 56 4.23 13.02 0.11
C HIS A 56 3.52 14.32 0.55
N LEU A 57 2.20 14.28 0.66
CA LEU A 57 1.37 15.46 0.91
C LEU A 57 0.48 15.29 2.15
N ARG A 58 0.01 16.40 2.72
CA ARG A 58 -1.01 16.34 3.78
C ARG A 58 -2.35 15.87 3.19
N PRO A 59 -3.24 15.22 3.98
CA PRO A 59 -4.55 14.75 3.50
C PRO A 59 -5.36 15.81 2.74
N LYS A 60 -5.39 17.05 3.24
CA LYS A 60 -6.09 18.17 2.58
C LYS A 60 -5.46 18.62 1.25
N GLN A 61 -4.17 18.38 1.03
CA GLN A 61 -3.50 18.73 -0.23
C GLN A 61 -3.77 17.68 -1.32
N TYR A 62 -3.99 16.41 -0.94
CA TYR A 62 -4.34 15.37 -1.90
C TYR A 62 -5.65 15.64 -2.65
N THR A 63 -6.56 16.46 -2.13
CA THR A 63 -7.78 16.80 -2.89
C THR A 63 -7.48 17.66 -4.11
N ARG A 64 -6.40 18.45 -4.08
CA ARG A 64 -6.05 19.43 -5.13
C ARG A 64 -5.13 18.90 -6.22
N VAL A 65 -4.40 17.82 -5.94
CA VAL A 65 -3.47 17.24 -6.93
C VAL A 65 -4.19 16.35 -7.94
N PRO A 66 -3.66 16.21 -9.17
CA PRO A 66 -4.20 15.32 -10.19
C PRO A 66 -4.06 13.83 -9.82
N LYS A 67 -4.82 12.95 -10.49
CA LYS A 67 -4.87 11.51 -10.20
C LYS A 67 -3.51 10.82 -10.37
N ASN A 68 -2.76 11.18 -11.41
CA ASN A 68 -1.42 10.63 -11.68
C ASN A 68 -0.42 10.83 -10.51
N GLN A 69 -0.60 11.86 -9.68
CA GLN A 69 0.24 12.09 -8.50
C GLN A 69 -0.27 11.36 -7.24
N LYS A 70 -1.47 10.78 -7.28
CA LYS A 70 -2.09 10.01 -6.18
C LYS A 70 -1.93 8.50 -6.35
N THR A 71 -1.79 8.04 -7.58
CA THR A 71 -1.84 6.61 -7.94
C THR A 71 -0.76 6.24 -8.92
N VAL A 72 -0.43 4.95 -8.98
CA VAL A 72 0.47 4.37 -9.98
C VAL A 72 -0.34 3.52 -10.96
N SER A 73 0.01 3.51 -12.25
CA SER A 73 -0.65 2.76 -13.32
C SER A 73 -0.36 1.25 -13.27
N ARG A 74 -0.82 0.58 -12.21
CA ARG A 74 -0.78 -0.88 -12.05
C ARG A 74 -1.95 -1.39 -11.20
N ALA A 75 -2.17 -2.71 -11.18
CA ALA A 75 -3.08 -3.33 -10.23
C ALA A 75 -2.68 -2.99 -8.77
N TYR A 76 -3.66 -2.63 -7.94
CA TYR A 76 -3.46 -2.16 -6.57
C TYR A 76 -2.51 -0.95 -6.43
N GLY A 77 -2.38 -0.14 -7.50
CA GLY A 77 -1.61 1.11 -7.45
C GLY A 77 -2.13 2.06 -6.37
N GLY A 78 -1.23 2.66 -5.59
CA GLY A 78 -1.62 3.54 -4.48
C GLY A 78 -1.84 2.86 -3.14
N SER A 79 -1.98 1.53 -3.09
CA SER A 79 -2.16 0.78 -1.84
C SER A 79 -1.08 -0.29 -1.62
N ARG A 80 -0.58 -0.91 -2.70
CA ARG A 80 0.43 -1.98 -2.66
C ARG A 80 1.66 -1.64 -3.50
N CYS A 81 2.83 -2.07 -3.04
CA CYS A 81 4.08 -1.95 -3.81
C CYS A 81 4.15 -3.01 -4.92
N GLY A 82 5.01 -2.81 -5.91
CA GLY A 82 5.14 -3.75 -7.04
C GLY A 82 5.53 -5.17 -6.60
N GLY A 83 6.40 -5.30 -5.60
CA GLY A 83 6.81 -6.61 -5.05
C GLY A 83 5.64 -7.39 -4.45
N CYS A 84 4.82 -6.74 -3.61
CA CYS A 84 3.65 -7.39 -3.01
C CYS A 84 2.58 -7.74 -4.05
N VAL A 85 2.40 -6.92 -5.08
CA VAL A 85 1.49 -7.24 -6.19
C VAL A 85 1.96 -8.48 -6.95
N ARG A 86 3.26 -8.57 -7.25
CA ARG A 86 3.85 -9.76 -7.89
C ARG A 86 3.62 -11.03 -7.06
N GLN A 87 3.89 -10.97 -5.76
CA GLN A 87 3.69 -12.10 -4.85
C GLN A 87 2.22 -12.53 -4.79
N ARG A 88 1.28 -11.59 -4.81
CA ARG A 88 -0.17 -11.88 -4.86
C ARG A 88 -0.56 -12.63 -6.13
N ILE A 89 -0.06 -12.17 -7.28
CA ILE A 89 -0.34 -12.81 -8.58
C ILE A 89 0.22 -14.24 -8.59
N LEU A 90 1.50 -14.40 -8.22
CA LEU A 90 2.15 -15.71 -8.21
C LEU A 90 1.49 -16.68 -7.22
N ARG A 91 1.14 -16.21 -6.02
CA ARG A 91 0.48 -17.03 -5.02
C ARG A 91 -0.91 -17.46 -5.47
N ALA A 92 -1.70 -16.54 -6.05
CA ALA A 92 -3.02 -16.87 -6.56
C ALA A 92 -2.94 -17.94 -7.65
N PHE A 93 -2.03 -17.77 -8.61
CA PHE A 93 -1.81 -18.73 -9.68
C PHE A 93 -1.40 -20.11 -9.15
N LEU A 94 -0.31 -20.20 -8.37
CA LEU A 94 0.19 -21.49 -7.89
C LEU A 94 -0.79 -22.24 -6.99
N VAL A 95 -1.57 -21.52 -6.18
CA VAL A 95 -2.59 -22.13 -5.31
C VAL A 95 -3.73 -22.72 -6.12
N GLU A 96 -4.18 -22.03 -7.18
CA GLU A 96 -5.23 -22.57 -8.06
C GLU A 96 -4.71 -23.77 -8.87
N GLU A 97 -3.51 -23.70 -9.45
CA GLU A 97 -2.89 -24.84 -10.15
C GLU A 97 -2.76 -26.08 -9.24
N GLN A 98 -2.30 -25.87 -8.00
CA GLN A 98 -2.20 -26.95 -7.02
C GLN A 98 -3.58 -27.53 -6.66
N ARG A 99 -4.61 -26.68 -6.60
CA ARG A 99 -5.99 -27.10 -6.29
C ARG A 99 -6.57 -27.94 -7.43
N GLU A 100 -6.37 -27.53 -8.67
CA GLU A 100 -6.81 -28.27 -9.85
C GLU A 100 -6.10 -29.62 -9.97
N ALA A 101 -4.77 -29.66 -9.79
CA ALA A 101 -3.99 -30.90 -9.78
C ALA A 101 -4.46 -31.88 -8.68
N LYS A 102 -4.81 -31.36 -7.49
CA LYS A 102 -5.37 -32.18 -6.42
C LYS A 102 -6.75 -32.72 -6.77
N ASN A 103 -7.59 -31.91 -7.40
CA ASN A 103 -8.94 -32.32 -7.82
C ASN A 103 -8.89 -33.39 -8.90
N SER A 104 -8.02 -33.26 -9.91
CA SER A 104 -7.86 -34.25 -10.98
C SER A 104 -7.31 -35.57 -10.44
N ALA A 105 -6.31 -35.54 -9.54
CA ALA A 105 -5.80 -36.74 -8.88
C ALA A 105 -6.88 -37.45 -8.05
N LEU A 106 -7.73 -36.70 -7.33
CA LEU A 106 -8.86 -37.27 -6.60
C LEU A 106 -9.92 -37.88 -7.53
N GLN A 107 -10.16 -37.28 -8.70
CA GLN A 107 -11.08 -37.83 -9.72
C GLN A 107 -10.53 -39.13 -10.30
N ALA A 108 -9.26 -39.16 -10.71
CA ALA A 108 -8.60 -40.37 -11.20
C ALA A 108 -8.66 -41.51 -10.16
N ALA A 109 -8.32 -41.22 -8.89
CA ALA A 109 -8.42 -42.21 -7.82
C ALA A 109 -9.85 -42.73 -7.59
N ARG A 110 -10.87 -41.86 -7.75
CA ARG A 110 -12.29 -42.26 -7.67
C ARG A 110 -12.70 -43.15 -8.85
N GLU A 111 -12.20 -42.89 -10.05
CA GLU A 111 -12.47 -43.70 -11.24
C GLU A 111 -11.81 -45.08 -11.14
N GLU A 112 -10.55 -45.15 -10.72
CA GLU A 112 -9.85 -46.41 -10.45
C GLU A 112 -10.57 -47.25 -9.39
N ALA A 113 -11.04 -46.62 -8.30
CA ALA A 113 -11.81 -47.31 -7.27
C ALA A 113 -13.12 -47.88 -7.81
N LYS A 114 -13.84 -47.15 -8.67
CA LYS A 114 -15.06 -47.64 -9.36
C LYS A 114 -14.76 -48.83 -10.27
N GLN A 115 -13.67 -48.78 -11.04
CA GLN A 115 -13.25 -49.87 -11.93
C GLN A 115 -12.93 -51.14 -11.13
N LYS A 116 -12.17 -51.03 -10.02
CA LYS A 116 -11.87 -52.15 -9.12
C LYS A 116 -13.13 -52.77 -8.51
N GLN A 117 -14.11 -51.94 -8.11
CA GLN A 117 -15.39 -52.41 -7.58
C GLN A 117 -16.24 -53.14 -8.65
N GLN A 118 -16.21 -52.69 -9.91
CA GLN A 118 -16.90 -53.34 -11.01
C GLN A 118 -16.29 -54.71 -11.33
N GLN A 119 -14.96 -54.81 -11.35
CA GLN A 119 -14.24 -56.08 -11.55
C GLN A 119 -14.53 -57.08 -10.42
N ALA A 120 -14.57 -56.62 -9.16
CA ALA A 120 -14.90 -57.47 -8.01
C ALA A 120 -16.36 -57.99 -8.03
N LYS A 121 -17.31 -57.25 -8.61
CA LYS A 121 -18.71 -57.69 -8.78
C LYS A 121 -18.89 -58.69 -9.93
N GLY A 122 -18.09 -58.59 -10.99
CA GLY A 122 -18.12 -59.52 -12.13
C GLY A 122 -17.64 -60.94 -11.79
N GLY A 123 -16.76 -61.09 -10.80
CA GLY A 123 -16.21 -62.39 -10.38
C GLY A 123 -17.09 -63.25 -9.45
N LYS A 124 -18.27 -62.76 -9.03
CA LYS A 124 -19.16 -63.44 -8.07
C LYS A 124 -20.30 -64.25 -8.72
N ARG A 125 -20.12 -64.69 -9.97
CA ARG A 125 -21.03 -65.64 -10.65
C ARG A 125 -20.43 -67.06 -10.60
N LYS A 126 -20.69 -67.77 -9.52
CA LYS A 126 -20.72 -69.24 -9.44
C LYS A 126 -21.66 -69.65 -8.32
#